data_AF-A0A3P1BPI2-F1
#
_entry.id   AF-A0A3P1BPI2-F1
#
_cell.length_a   1.000
_cell.length_b   1.000
_cell.length_c   1.000
_cell.angle_alpha   90.00
_cell.angle_beta   90.00
_cell.angle_gamma   90.00
#
_symmetry.space_group_name_H-M   'P 1'
#
loop_
_entity.id
_entity.type
_entity.pdbx_description
1 polymer ?
#
loop_
_entity_poly.entity_id
_entity_poly.type
_entity_poly.pdbx_seq_one_letter_code
_entity_poly.pdbx_strand_id
1 'polypeptide(L)'
;MFARLLNPLNWLYGGITDIRNFLYDSRITKSLSPPIYTISVGNLTVGGTGKTPHVDYLVHLLKKSGPIATLSRGYGRRTRGFRIATDADTADTIGDEPLLLYRKHGRQIGTNPGSVTVSVGEKRAEAISKLVMNNPDLQVIILDDAFQHRPVQPHLNILLTDYNRPFYRDQPFPGGRLRERRHGARRADVIVVTKCPDNLRVADQGEIEERIRGYSRADIPVFFTGIQYGNPVCFAEDAIKSALKRVVLVTGIAQSEPLEAYVKSHFSMAQHLQFADHYRYTMDDLEKIQRLIPTGGAVLTTEKDFVKLAPLVSESGAEATAFYYLPIEVRFLSQEDQFQKISTKFLT
;
A
#
# COMPACT_ATOMS: atom_id res chain seq x y z
N MET A 1 -14.17 28.94 -7.73
CA MET A 1 -15.47 29.42 -7.21
C MET A 1 -16.32 28.29 -6.61
N PHE A 2 -16.42 27.12 -7.26
CA PHE A 2 -17.16 25.94 -6.73
C PHE A 2 -16.65 25.37 -5.39
N ALA A 3 -15.33 25.34 -5.13
CA ALA A 3 -14.78 24.83 -3.86
C ALA A 3 -15.25 25.61 -2.62
N ARG A 4 -15.60 26.90 -2.76
CA ARG A 4 -16.08 27.72 -1.64
C ARG A 4 -17.55 27.42 -1.26
N LEU A 5 -18.37 26.94 -2.20
CA LEU A 5 -19.75 26.52 -1.91
C LEU A 5 -19.81 25.21 -1.09
N LEU A 6 -18.78 24.37 -1.18
CA LEU A 6 -18.70 23.10 -0.45
C LEU A 6 -18.14 23.25 0.97
N ASN A 7 -17.65 24.45 1.34
CA ASN A 7 -17.12 24.73 2.67
C ASN A 7 -18.04 24.32 3.83
N PRO A 8 -19.34 24.67 3.88
CA PRO A 8 -20.20 24.26 4.99
C PRO A 8 -20.30 22.74 5.13
N LEU A 9 -20.30 22.00 4.03
CA LEU A 9 -20.28 20.53 4.02
C LEU A 9 -18.95 19.97 4.54
N ASN A 10 -17.81 20.62 4.23
CA ASN A 10 -16.50 20.25 4.79
C ASN A 10 -16.46 20.44 6.31
N TRP A 11 -17.01 21.54 6.81
CA TRP A 11 -17.07 21.84 8.23
C TRP A 11 -17.94 20.83 8.97
N LEU A 12 -19.09 20.45 8.38
CA LEU A 12 -19.99 19.43 8.93
C LEU A 12 -19.33 18.05 8.96
N TYR A 13 -18.76 17.58 7.83
CA TYR A 13 -18.07 16.28 7.76
C TYR A 13 -16.86 16.24 8.71
N GLY A 14 -16.07 17.32 8.72
CA GLY A 14 -14.98 17.52 9.67
C GLY A 14 -15.45 17.48 11.12
N GLY A 15 -16.58 18.12 11.44
CA GLY A 15 -17.16 18.11 12.78
C GLY A 15 -17.63 16.72 13.22
N ILE A 16 -18.28 15.95 12.34
CA ILE A 16 -18.70 14.57 12.62
C ILE A 16 -17.49 13.69 12.91
N THR A 17 -16.44 13.81 12.11
CA THR A 17 -15.20 13.04 12.30
C THR A 17 -14.46 13.47 13.56
N ASP A 18 -14.46 14.76 13.90
CA ASP A 18 -13.89 15.28 15.15
C ASP A 18 -14.64 14.76 16.39
N ILE A 19 -15.98 14.78 16.37
CA ILE A 19 -16.81 14.24 17.47
C ILE A 19 -16.50 12.75 17.64
N ARG A 20 -16.50 11.98 16.55
CA ARG A 20 -16.14 10.56 16.60
C ARG A 20 -14.74 10.38 17.19
N ASN A 21 -13.76 11.15 16.74
CA ASN A 21 -12.39 11.07 17.25
C ASN A 21 -12.31 11.40 18.74
N PHE A 22 -13.01 12.44 19.19
CA PHE A 22 -13.11 12.85 20.58
C PHE A 22 -13.73 11.77 21.47
N LEU A 23 -14.76 11.06 21.01
CA LEU A 23 -15.37 9.95 21.75
C LEU A 23 -14.38 8.79 21.98
N TYR A 24 -13.48 8.53 21.02
CA TYR A 24 -12.41 7.54 21.19
C TYR A 24 -11.27 8.06 22.06
N ASP A 25 -10.85 9.32 21.89
CA ASP A 25 -9.81 9.94 22.72
C ASP A 25 -10.22 9.99 24.19
N SER A 26 -11.51 10.28 24.45
CA SER A 26 -12.10 10.31 25.79
C SER A 26 -12.45 8.92 26.35
N ARG A 27 -12.11 7.83 25.63
CA ARG A 27 -12.41 6.42 26.00
C ARG A 27 -13.90 6.11 26.23
N ILE A 28 -14.80 6.96 25.76
CA ILE A 28 -16.26 6.73 25.81
C ILE A 28 -16.61 5.55 24.90
N THR A 29 -15.99 5.49 23.72
CA THR A 29 -16.12 4.35 22.81
C THR A 29 -14.98 3.36 23.06
N LYS A 30 -15.31 2.06 23.15
CA LYS A 30 -14.32 1.00 23.38
C LYS A 30 -13.40 0.84 22.16
N SER A 31 -12.11 0.70 22.44
CA SER A 31 -11.10 0.24 21.50
C SER A 31 -10.44 -1.04 22.03
N LEU A 32 -10.12 -1.96 21.13
CA LEU A 32 -9.29 -3.11 21.43
C LEU A 32 -7.83 -2.66 21.52
N SER A 33 -7.19 -2.92 22.65
CA SER A 33 -5.73 -3.01 22.73
C SER A 33 -5.32 -4.43 22.30
N PRO A 34 -4.66 -4.61 21.15
CA PRO A 34 -4.27 -5.92 20.66
C PRO A 34 -3.38 -6.65 21.68
N PRO A 35 -3.54 -7.97 21.87
CA PRO A 35 -2.68 -8.75 22.77
C PRO A 35 -1.27 -9.01 22.20
N ILE A 36 -1.04 -8.67 20.92
CA ILE A 36 0.23 -8.85 20.19
C ILE A 36 0.66 -7.51 19.63
N TYR A 37 1.97 -7.28 19.51
CA TYR A 37 2.51 -6.06 18.91
C TYR A 37 1.89 -5.84 17.53
N THR A 38 1.35 -4.64 17.31
CA THR A 38 0.52 -4.34 16.14
C THR A 38 0.95 -3.01 15.57
N ILE A 39 1.35 -3.00 14.31
CA ILE A 39 1.78 -1.82 13.56
C ILE A 39 0.66 -1.44 12.60
N SER A 40 0.14 -0.22 12.69
CA SER A 40 -0.80 0.32 11.70
C SER A 40 -0.07 1.16 10.68
N VAL A 41 -0.27 0.85 9.40
CA VAL A 41 0.13 1.69 8.28
C VAL A 41 -1.12 2.30 7.67
N GLY A 42 -1.17 3.61 7.53
CA GLY A 42 -2.29 4.26 6.86
C GLY A 42 -2.03 5.70 6.51
N ASN A 43 -3.06 6.38 6.03
CA ASN A 43 -2.98 7.78 5.62
C ASN A 43 -4.24 8.56 6.01
N LEU A 44 -4.15 9.89 5.96
CA LEU A 44 -5.29 10.79 6.19
C LEU A 44 -6.14 11.02 4.93
N THR A 45 -5.61 10.74 3.74
CA THR A 45 -6.24 11.04 2.45
C THR A 45 -6.94 9.83 1.81
N VAL A 46 -7.89 10.05 0.92
CA VAL A 46 -8.28 9.05 -0.08
C VAL A 46 -7.26 9.06 -1.22
N GLY A 47 -6.83 7.87 -1.67
CA GLY A 47 -5.90 7.70 -2.79
C GLY A 47 -4.57 7.02 -2.43
N GLY A 48 -3.75 6.79 -3.46
CA GLY A 48 -2.50 6.04 -3.37
C GLY A 48 -1.34 6.84 -2.76
N THR A 49 -1.17 6.74 -1.44
CA THR A 49 -0.05 7.33 -0.68
C THR A 49 1.19 6.44 -0.60
N GLY A 50 1.25 5.36 -1.40
CA GLY A 50 2.36 4.41 -1.36
C GLY A 50 2.28 3.39 -0.23
N LYS A 51 1.07 3.09 0.30
CA LYS A 51 0.88 2.12 1.39
C LYS A 51 1.41 0.73 1.06
N THR A 52 1.01 0.15 -0.07
CA THR A 52 1.37 -1.22 -0.42
C THR A 52 2.90 -1.43 -0.43
N PRO A 53 3.73 -0.58 -1.05
CA PRO A 53 5.19 -0.68 -0.93
C PRO A 53 5.72 -0.58 0.50
N HIS A 54 5.14 0.26 1.36
CA HIS A 54 5.59 0.40 2.75
C HIS A 54 5.17 -0.78 3.64
N VAL A 55 3.99 -1.35 3.39
CA VAL A 55 3.57 -2.61 4.03
C VAL A 55 4.47 -3.74 3.57
N ASP A 56 4.80 -3.82 2.27
CA ASP A 56 5.73 -4.80 1.70
C ASP A 56 7.13 -4.69 2.32
N TYR A 57 7.64 -3.47 2.48
CA TYR A 57 8.90 -3.18 3.18
C TYR A 57 8.87 -3.70 4.64
N LEU A 58 7.80 -3.40 5.40
CA LEU A 58 7.67 -3.88 6.78
C LEU A 58 7.55 -5.41 6.85
N VAL A 59 6.84 -6.04 5.91
CA VAL A 59 6.78 -7.50 5.81
C VAL A 59 8.18 -8.08 5.60
N HIS A 60 8.97 -7.52 4.68
CA HIS A 60 10.34 -7.96 4.43
C HIS A 60 11.26 -7.78 5.65
N LEU A 61 11.11 -6.65 6.36
CA LEU A 61 11.87 -6.35 7.57
C LEU A 61 11.53 -7.32 8.70
N LEU A 62 10.24 -7.49 9.00
CA LEU A 62 9.75 -8.14 10.22
C LEU A 62 9.66 -9.66 10.10
N LYS A 63 9.49 -10.22 8.90
CA LYS A 63 9.46 -11.69 8.72
C LYS A 63 10.76 -12.37 9.15
N LYS A 64 11.88 -11.63 9.18
CA LYS A 64 13.18 -12.12 9.66
C LYS A 64 13.19 -12.40 11.17
N SER A 65 12.25 -11.81 11.91
CA SER A 65 12.18 -11.87 13.37
C SER A 65 11.22 -12.93 13.90
N GLY A 66 10.45 -13.58 13.03
CA GLY A 66 9.49 -14.63 13.39
C GLY A 66 8.24 -14.61 12.52
N PRO A 67 7.24 -15.45 12.82
CA PRO A 67 5.96 -15.46 12.13
C PRO A 67 5.23 -14.12 12.26
N ILE A 68 4.77 -13.57 11.14
CA ILE A 68 4.02 -12.30 11.10
C ILE A 68 2.70 -12.47 10.37
N ALA A 69 1.78 -11.52 10.58
CA ALA A 69 0.52 -11.47 9.86
C ALA A 69 0.24 -10.08 9.31
N THR A 70 -0.35 -10.01 8.12
CA THR A 70 -0.93 -8.78 7.59
C THR A 70 -2.44 -8.85 7.69
N LEU A 71 -3.08 -7.72 7.99
CA LEU A 71 -4.54 -7.61 8.07
C LEU A 71 -5.03 -6.37 7.31
N SER A 72 -5.57 -6.60 6.12
CA SER A 72 -6.08 -5.57 5.20
C SER A 72 -7.61 -5.64 5.06
N ARG A 73 -8.28 -4.58 4.61
CA ARG A 73 -9.75 -4.60 4.53
C ARG A 73 -10.21 -5.52 3.40
N GLY A 74 -9.33 -5.73 2.41
CA GLY A 74 -9.63 -6.35 1.13
C GLY A 74 -10.53 -5.44 0.30
N TYR A 75 -10.07 -4.22 0.01
CA TYR A 75 -10.84 -3.28 -0.80
C TYR A 75 -11.17 -3.89 -2.17
N GLY A 76 -12.42 -3.71 -2.62
CA GLY A 76 -12.91 -4.25 -3.91
C GLY A 76 -13.29 -5.73 -3.88
N ARG A 77 -13.01 -6.47 -2.80
CA ARG A 77 -13.37 -7.90 -2.72
C ARG A 77 -14.88 -8.13 -2.62
N ARG A 78 -15.33 -9.28 -3.11
CA ARG A 78 -16.72 -9.77 -3.05
C ARG A 78 -17.03 -10.57 -1.78
N THR A 79 -16.02 -11.18 -1.16
CA THR A 79 -16.20 -11.92 0.10
C THR A 79 -16.37 -10.97 1.28
N ARG A 80 -16.87 -11.48 2.42
CA ARG A 80 -17.06 -10.71 3.65
C ARG A 80 -16.48 -11.47 4.84
N GLY A 81 -16.18 -10.75 5.91
CA GLY A 81 -15.71 -11.34 7.16
C GLY A 81 -14.23 -11.69 7.13
N PHE A 82 -13.78 -12.33 8.21
CA PHE A 82 -12.38 -12.70 8.36
C PHE A 82 -12.00 -13.88 7.46
N ARG A 83 -10.88 -13.76 6.75
CA ARG A 83 -10.32 -14.82 5.90
C ARG A 83 -8.80 -14.73 5.85
N ILE A 84 -8.15 -15.89 5.88
CA ILE A 84 -6.72 -16.04 5.60
C ILE A 84 -6.58 -16.40 4.12
N ALA A 85 -5.66 -15.74 3.43
CA ALA A 85 -5.42 -15.93 2.00
C ALA A 85 -4.80 -17.31 1.73
N THR A 86 -5.20 -17.94 0.63
CA THR A 86 -4.63 -19.19 0.11
C THR A 86 -4.39 -19.10 -1.40
N ASP A 87 -3.77 -20.12 -2.00
CA ASP A 87 -3.53 -20.15 -3.46
C ASP A 87 -4.82 -20.18 -4.29
N ALA A 88 -5.96 -20.54 -3.69
CA ALA A 88 -7.26 -20.49 -4.32
C ALA A 88 -7.87 -19.06 -4.35
N ASP A 89 -7.28 -18.10 -3.64
CA ASP A 89 -7.78 -16.73 -3.59
C ASP A 89 -7.38 -15.88 -4.80
N THR A 90 -8.27 -14.96 -5.14
CA THR A 90 -8.14 -14.04 -6.27
C THR A 90 -8.34 -12.60 -5.82
N ALA A 91 -8.09 -11.64 -6.72
CA ALA A 91 -8.38 -10.23 -6.47
C ALA A 91 -9.85 -10.01 -6.11
N ASP A 92 -10.76 -10.80 -6.70
CA ASP A 92 -12.18 -10.76 -6.36
C ASP A 92 -12.47 -11.28 -4.94
N THR A 93 -11.68 -12.22 -4.41
CA THR A 93 -11.97 -12.82 -3.10
C THR A 93 -11.30 -12.08 -1.96
N ILE A 94 -10.09 -11.54 -2.13
CA ILE A 94 -9.34 -10.87 -1.06
C ILE A 94 -8.88 -9.44 -1.41
N GLY A 95 -9.06 -8.99 -2.64
CA GLY A 95 -8.60 -7.68 -3.13
C GLY A 95 -7.21 -7.74 -3.79
N ASP A 96 -6.87 -6.72 -4.57
CA ASP A 96 -5.62 -6.65 -5.34
C ASP A 96 -4.38 -6.62 -4.44
N GLU A 97 -4.37 -5.74 -3.44
CA GLU A 97 -3.20 -5.50 -2.57
C GLU A 97 -2.90 -6.69 -1.65
N PRO A 98 -3.91 -7.34 -1.02
CA PRO A 98 -3.67 -8.53 -0.22
C PRO A 98 -3.23 -9.71 -1.08
N LEU A 99 -3.79 -9.87 -2.29
CA LEU A 99 -3.33 -10.90 -3.21
C LEU A 99 -1.88 -10.67 -3.63
N LEU A 100 -1.48 -9.42 -3.89
CA LEU A 100 -0.09 -9.09 -4.18
C LEU A 100 0.86 -9.46 -3.04
N LEU A 101 0.53 -9.08 -1.80
CA LEU A 101 1.33 -9.46 -0.63
C LEU A 101 1.39 -10.98 -0.44
N TYR A 102 0.28 -11.68 -0.67
CA TYR A 102 0.21 -13.14 -0.57
C TYR A 102 1.11 -13.80 -1.62
N ARG A 103 1.09 -13.33 -2.88
CA ARG A 103 1.97 -13.88 -3.93
C ARG A 103 3.45 -13.63 -3.66
N LYS A 104 3.80 -12.48 -3.05
CA LYS A 104 5.19 -12.17 -2.70
C LYS A 104 5.72 -12.94 -1.50
N HIS A 105 4.92 -13.12 -0.45
CA HIS A 105 5.40 -13.63 0.83
C HIS A 105 4.55 -14.74 1.45
N GLY A 106 3.28 -14.83 1.09
CA GLY A 106 2.30 -15.69 1.76
C GLY A 106 2.38 -17.18 1.43
N ARG A 107 3.15 -17.59 0.42
CA ARG A 107 3.36 -19.01 0.08
C ARG A 107 4.26 -19.76 1.08
N GLN A 108 4.99 -19.04 1.91
CA GLN A 108 5.82 -19.62 2.97
C GLN A 108 5.02 -19.60 4.28
N ILE A 109 4.26 -20.66 4.55
CA ILE A 109 3.43 -20.78 5.77
C ILE A 109 4.07 -21.82 6.71
N GLY A 110 4.26 -21.44 7.97
CA GLY A 110 4.75 -22.34 9.03
C GLY A 110 5.11 -21.61 10.33
N THR A 111 5.78 -22.31 11.24
CA THR A 111 6.29 -21.77 12.51
C THR A 111 7.73 -21.23 12.39
N ASN A 112 8.38 -21.41 11.23
CA ASN A 112 9.74 -20.96 11.00
C ASN A 112 9.81 -19.43 10.77
N PRO A 113 10.95 -18.79 11.13
CA PRO A 113 11.25 -17.44 10.66
C PRO A 113 11.08 -17.33 9.14
N GLY A 114 10.42 -16.27 8.68
CA GLY A 114 10.04 -16.06 7.29
C GLY A 114 8.56 -16.33 6.97
N SER A 115 7.80 -16.92 7.89
CA SER A 115 6.36 -17.18 7.72
C SER A 115 5.52 -15.90 7.72
N VAL A 116 4.68 -15.73 6.70
CA VAL A 116 3.80 -14.55 6.54
C VAL A 116 2.36 -14.97 6.30
N THR A 117 1.49 -14.77 7.29
CA THR A 117 0.05 -14.96 7.12
C THR A 117 -0.59 -13.72 6.52
N VAL A 118 -1.12 -13.81 5.31
CA VAL A 118 -1.90 -12.69 4.72
C VAL A 118 -3.37 -12.88 5.00
N SER A 119 -4.03 -11.84 5.51
CA SER A 119 -5.44 -11.92 5.91
C SER A 119 -6.23 -10.66 5.62
N VAL A 120 -7.54 -10.84 5.55
CA VAL A 120 -8.52 -9.81 5.24
C VAL A 120 -9.69 -9.83 6.23
N GLY A 121 -10.22 -8.67 6.58
CA GLY A 121 -11.41 -8.57 7.42
C GLY A 121 -11.82 -7.14 7.76
N GLU A 122 -13.08 -6.77 7.54
CA GLU A 122 -13.55 -5.38 7.69
C GLU A 122 -13.54 -4.92 9.16
N LYS A 123 -13.86 -5.83 10.07
CA LYS A 123 -13.87 -5.58 11.52
C LYS A 123 -12.53 -5.97 12.12
N ARG A 124 -11.62 -5.00 12.28
CA ARG A 124 -10.23 -5.28 12.66
C ARG A 124 -10.09 -5.91 14.03
N ALA A 125 -10.86 -5.43 15.02
CA ALA A 125 -10.81 -6.00 16.35
C ALA A 125 -11.14 -7.50 16.35
N GLU A 126 -12.25 -7.89 15.72
CA GLU A 126 -12.66 -9.30 15.60
C GLU A 126 -11.64 -10.13 14.80
N ALA A 127 -11.10 -9.57 13.71
CA ALA A 127 -10.11 -10.23 12.87
C ALA A 127 -8.76 -10.44 13.59
N ILE A 128 -8.31 -9.46 14.38
CA ILE A 128 -7.10 -9.59 15.22
C ILE A 128 -7.27 -10.73 16.21
N SER A 129 -8.41 -10.79 16.93
CA SER A 129 -8.67 -11.89 17.86
C SER A 129 -8.63 -13.25 17.16
N LYS A 130 -9.22 -13.38 15.97
CA LYS A 130 -9.17 -14.62 15.17
C LYS A 130 -7.76 -14.96 14.69
N LEU A 131 -6.97 -13.98 14.27
CA LEU A 131 -5.57 -14.19 13.87
C LEU A 131 -4.75 -14.75 15.02
N VAL A 132 -4.83 -14.12 16.20
CA VAL A 132 -4.10 -14.54 17.40
C VAL A 132 -4.48 -15.95 17.82
N MET A 133 -5.79 -16.27 17.81
CA MET A 133 -6.25 -17.64 18.14
C MET A 133 -5.75 -18.69 17.15
N ASN A 134 -5.71 -18.36 15.85
CA ASN A 134 -5.28 -19.29 14.81
C ASN A 134 -3.75 -19.39 14.68
N ASN A 135 -2.99 -18.46 15.27
CA ASN A 135 -1.54 -18.36 15.12
C ASN A 135 -0.91 -18.03 16.50
N PRO A 136 -0.78 -19.01 17.40
CA PRO A 136 -0.27 -18.77 18.75
C PRO A 136 1.15 -18.19 18.80
N ASP A 137 1.98 -18.51 17.81
CA ASP A 137 3.39 -18.08 17.72
C ASP A 137 3.58 -16.72 17.03
N LEU A 138 2.47 -16.07 16.65
CA LEU A 138 2.48 -14.80 15.92
C LEU A 138 3.19 -13.70 16.71
N GLN A 139 4.21 -13.09 16.10
CA GLN A 139 5.02 -12.06 16.77
C GLN A 139 4.48 -10.65 16.54
N VAL A 140 4.01 -10.36 15.33
CA VAL A 140 3.55 -9.01 14.98
C VAL A 140 2.45 -9.04 13.92
N ILE A 141 1.50 -8.12 14.06
CA ILE A 141 0.44 -7.85 13.09
C ILE A 141 0.69 -6.51 12.40
N ILE A 142 0.69 -6.50 11.06
CA ILE A 142 0.71 -5.28 10.25
C ILE A 142 -0.71 -5.00 9.75
N LEU A 143 -1.31 -3.91 10.21
CA LEU A 143 -2.61 -3.46 9.74
C LEU A 143 -2.45 -2.52 8.54
N ASP A 144 -3.07 -2.89 7.43
CA ASP A 144 -3.12 -2.06 6.22
C ASP A 144 -4.38 -1.19 6.20
N ASP A 145 -4.18 0.09 5.86
CA ASP A 145 -5.15 1.20 5.84
C ASP A 145 -5.95 1.36 7.15
N ALA A 146 -5.28 1.22 8.30
CA ALA A 146 -5.94 1.19 9.62
C ALA A 146 -5.81 2.48 10.46
N PHE A 147 -5.20 3.55 9.95
CA PHE A 147 -4.98 4.80 10.71
C PHE A 147 -6.27 5.48 11.21
N GLN A 148 -7.39 5.25 10.51
CA GLN A 148 -8.74 5.70 10.89
C GLN A 148 -9.57 4.65 11.62
N HIS A 149 -9.03 3.44 11.78
CA HIS A 149 -9.72 2.34 12.43
C HIS A 149 -9.59 2.44 13.95
N ARG A 150 -10.23 3.47 14.51
CA ARG A 150 -10.28 3.78 15.94
C ARG A 150 -10.74 2.65 16.88
N PRO A 151 -11.54 1.64 16.44
CA PRO A 151 -11.80 0.47 17.27
C PRO A 151 -10.57 -0.36 17.65
N VAL A 152 -9.40 -0.12 17.05
CA VAL A 152 -8.14 -0.78 17.41
C VAL A 152 -7.11 0.28 17.77
N GLN A 153 -6.39 0.08 18.88
CA GLN A 153 -5.24 0.89 19.30
C GLN A 153 -3.96 0.11 19.02
N PRO A 154 -3.33 0.30 17.84
CA PRO A 154 -2.06 -0.35 17.53
C PRO A 154 -0.95 0.19 18.42
N HIS A 155 0.11 -0.60 18.58
CA HIS A 155 1.29 -0.24 19.38
C HIS A 155 2.18 0.78 18.66
N LEU A 156 2.13 0.79 17.32
CA LEU A 156 2.85 1.75 16.48
C LEU A 156 1.94 2.24 15.34
N ASN A 157 1.68 3.53 15.27
CA ASN A 157 0.94 4.17 14.19
C ASN A 157 1.86 4.89 13.21
N ILE A 158 2.02 4.32 12.01
CA ILE A 158 2.77 4.91 10.90
C ILE A 158 1.79 5.63 9.97
N LEU A 159 1.97 6.95 9.84
CA LEU A 159 1.20 7.79 8.94
C LEU A 159 1.99 8.09 7.66
N LEU A 160 1.44 7.72 6.51
CA LEU A 160 2.00 8.04 5.21
C LEU A 160 1.39 9.33 4.64
N THR A 161 2.22 10.14 4.03
CA THR A 161 1.80 11.35 3.30
C THR A 161 2.56 11.46 1.98
N ASP A 162 1.85 11.68 0.87
CA ASP A 162 2.47 11.86 -0.45
C ASP A 162 3.20 13.21 -0.52
N TYR A 163 4.45 13.21 -0.97
CA TYR A 163 5.28 14.41 -1.17
C TYR A 163 4.59 15.46 -2.04
N ASN A 164 3.98 15.04 -3.15
CA ASN A 164 3.34 15.94 -4.12
C ASN A 164 2.02 16.51 -3.60
N ARG A 165 1.42 15.82 -2.62
CA ARG A 165 0.05 16.05 -2.17
C ARG A 165 -0.05 15.86 -0.65
N PRO A 166 0.70 16.64 0.14
CA PRO A 166 0.83 16.40 1.56
C PRO A 166 -0.46 16.72 2.32
N PHE A 167 -0.75 15.95 3.36
CA PHE A 167 -2.00 16.08 4.11
C PHE A 167 -2.23 17.49 4.66
N TYR A 168 -1.16 18.19 5.05
CA TYR A 168 -1.24 19.52 5.65
C TYR A 168 -1.65 20.62 4.64
N ARG A 169 -1.63 20.34 3.33
CA ARG A 169 -2.14 21.26 2.28
C ARG A 169 -3.56 20.92 1.84
N ASP A 170 -4.11 19.79 2.25
CA ASP A 170 -5.41 19.29 1.79
C ASP A 170 -6.54 19.62 2.79
N GLN A 171 -7.80 19.40 2.41
CA GLN A 171 -8.99 19.67 3.24
C GLN A 171 -9.84 18.41 3.41
N PRO A 172 -10.68 18.35 4.45
CA PRO A 172 -11.70 17.29 4.57
C PRO A 172 -12.61 17.24 3.36
N PHE A 173 -13.02 16.02 3.00
CA PHE A 173 -14.07 15.78 2.02
C PHE A 173 -15.37 16.55 2.36
N PRO A 174 -16.11 17.08 1.38
CA PRO A 174 -15.90 17.04 -0.08
C PRO A 174 -14.92 18.08 -0.67
N GLY A 175 -14.43 19.06 0.09
CA GLY A 175 -13.56 20.13 -0.43
C GLY A 175 -12.11 19.75 -0.62
N GLY A 176 -11.74 18.56 -0.17
CA GLY A 176 -10.45 17.95 -0.44
C GLY A 176 -10.54 16.43 -0.29
N ARG A 177 -9.39 15.79 -0.13
CA ARG A 177 -9.29 14.32 -0.07
C ARG A 177 -9.08 13.79 1.33
N LEU A 178 -8.99 14.65 2.35
CA LEU A 178 -8.83 14.16 3.71
C LEU A 178 -10.11 13.49 4.18
N ARG A 179 -9.96 12.32 4.81
CA ARG A 179 -11.06 11.57 5.43
C ARG A 179 -11.37 12.06 6.85
N GLU A 180 -10.50 12.91 7.41
CA GLU A 180 -10.65 13.61 8.70
C GLU A 180 -9.77 14.88 8.70
N ARG A 181 -9.86 15.71 9.74
CA ARG A 181 -9.03 16.93 9.81
C ARG A 181 -7.54 16.62 9.98
N ARG A 182 -6.69 17.59 9.59
CA ARG A 182 -5.21 17.49 9.63
C ARG A 182 -4.66 17.12 11.01
N HIS A 183 -5.34 17.54 12.09
CA HIS A 183 -4.96 17.20 13.47
C HIS A 183 -5.05 15.71 13.79
N GLY A 184 -5.69 14.89 12.94
CA GLY A 184 -5.60 13.43 13.03
C GLY A 184 -4.14 12.92 12.98
N ALA A 185 -3.22 13.70 12.41
CA ALA A 185 -1.79 13.39 12.40
C ALA A 185 -1.16 13.31 13.81
N ARG A 186 -1.78 13.90 14.85
CA ARG A 186 -1.30 13.79 16.25
C ARG A 186 -1.24 12.36 16.77
N ARG A 187 -2.01 11.44 16.15
CA ARG A 187 -2.04 10.03 16.52
C ARG A 187 -0.89 9.21 15.94
N ALA A 188 -0.13 9.78 15.00
CA ALA A 188 1.02 9.11 14.44
C ALA A 188 2.13 9.03 15.48
N ASP A 189 2.81 7.89 15.52
CA ASP A 189 4.08 7.69 16.21
C ASP A 189 5.26 7.93 15.27
N VAL A 190 5.02 7.74 13.96
CA VAL A 190 5.98 7.99 12.89
C VAL A 190 5.24 8.58 11.69
N ILE A 191 5.82 9.56 11.02
CA ILE A 191 5.34 10.04 9.72
C ILE A 191 6.35 9.69 8.63
N VAL A 192 5.88 9.18 7.50
CA VAL A 192 6.71 8.94 6.31
C VAL A 192 6.16 9.75 5.14
N VAL A 193 6.99 10.64 4.60
CA VAL A 193 6.73 11.38 3.38
C VAL A 193 7.15 10.50 2.20
N THR A 194 6.18 10.05 1.43
CA THR A 194 6.37 9.07 0.36
C THR A 194 6.47 9.72 -1.01
N LYS A 195 7.01 8.98 -1.99
CA LYS A 195 7.18 9.44 -3.38
C LYS A 195 8.02 10.73 -3.48
N CYS A 196 9.00 10.87 -2.58
CA CYS A 196 9.98 11.94 -2.67
C CYS A 196 10.82 11.77 -3.94
N PRO A 197 11.18 12.87 -4.62
CA PRO A 197 12.16 12.81 -5.70
C PRO A 197 13.53 12.41 -5.13
N ASP A 198 14.33 11.71 -5.91
CA ASP A 198 15.62 11.17 -5.46
C ASP A 198 16.62 12.26 -5.03
N ASN A 199 16.48 13.46 -5.59
CA ASN A 199 17.33 14.63 -5.34
C ASN A 199 16.69 15.65 -4.38
N LEU A 200 15.74 15.25 -3.53
CA LEU A 200 15.10 16.13 -2.56
C LEU A 200 16.14 16.69 -1.56
N ARG A 201 16.33 18.01 -1.56
CA ARG A 201 17.36 18.67 -0.73
C ARG A 201 17.00 18.60 0.76
N VAL A 202 18.01 18.58 1.61
CA VAL A 202 17.84 18.57 3.08
C VAL A 202 17.06 19.81 3.57
N ALA A 203 17.28 20.98 2.96
CA ALA A 203 16.51 22.18 3.29
C ALA A 203 15.00 22.00 3.00
N ASP A 204 14.65 21.41 1.87
CA ASP A 204 13.25 21.15 1.50
C ASP A 204 12.62 20.10 2.44
N GLN A 205 13.39 19.10 2.88
CA GLN A 205 12.96 18.15 3.91
C GLN A 205 12.63 18.87 5.22
N GLY A 206 13.51 19.77 5.68
CA GLY A 206 13.29 20.58 6.87
C GLY A 206 12.01 21.41 6.82
N GLU A 207 11.74 22.08 5.69
CA GLU A 207 10.48 22.84 5.51
C GLU A 207 9.23 21.94 5.58
N ILE A 208 9.32 20.73 5.02
CA ILE A 208 8.22 19.76 5.06
C ILE A 208 7.99 19.28 6.49
N GLU A 209 9.05 18.98 7.24
CA GLU A 209 8.97 18.60 8.65
C GLU A 209 8.30 19.67 9.50
N GLU A 210 8.69 20.94 9.35
CA GLU A 210 8.08 22.05 10.10
C GLU A 210 6.58 22.17 9.85
N ARG A 211 6.16 22.04 8.59
CA ARG A 211 4.73 22.05 8.22
C ARG A 211 3.97 20.86 8.80
N ILE A 212 4.60 19.69 8.88
CA ILE A 212 4.03 18.50 9.52
C ILE A 212 3.88 18.72 11.02
N ARG A 213 4.90 19.27 11.70
CA ARG A 213 4.90 19.56 13.14
C ARG A 213 3.78 20.51 13.56
N GLY A 214 3.30 21.38 12.67
CA GLY A 214 2.10 22.19 12.91
C GLY A 214 0.81 21.39 13.17
N TYR A 215 0.79 20.11 12.79
CA TYR A 215 -0.38 19.24 12.91
C TYR A 215 -0.13 17.93 13.67
N SER A 216 1.12 17.59 13.96
CA SER A 216 1.52 16.39 14.71
C SER A 216 1.97 16.71 16.14
N ARG A 217 2.48 15.70 16.85
CA ARG A 217 3.29 15.92 18.07
C ARG A 217 4.68 16.45 17.67
N ALA A 218 5.37 17.12 18.59
CA ALA A 218 6.64 17.79 18.30
C ALA A 218 7.83 16.82 18.19
N ASP A 219 7.74 15.67 18.85
CA ASP A 219 8.80 14.69 19.05
C ASP A 219 8.75 13.49 18.08
N ILE A 220 7.76 13.45 17.18
CA ILE A 220 7.62 12.30 16.28
C ILE A 220 8.64 12.39 15.13
N PRO A 221 9.32 11.28 14.80
CA PRO A 221 10.24 11.26 13.69
C PRO A 221 9.49 11.32 12.34
N VAL A 222 10.10 12.04 11.40
CA VAL A 222 9.64 12.16 10.02
C VAL A 222 10.69 11.55 9.11
N PHE A 223 10.29 10.61 8.26
CA PHE A 223 11.16 9.97 7.28
C PHE A 223 10.74 10.34 5.87
N PHE A 224 11.69 10.31 4.94
CA PHE A 224 11.46 10.62 3.53
C PHE A 224 11.82 9.40 2.68
N THR A 225 10.87 8.96 1.86
CA THR A 225 11.04 7.79 1.01
C THR A 225 10.68 8.09 -0.44
N GLY A 226 11.48 7.54 -1.35
CA GLY A 226 11.23 7.47 -2.78
C GLY A 226 10.72 6.09 -3.20
N ILE A 227 10.49 5.93 -4.50
CA ILE A 227 10.20 4.64 -5.13
C ILE A 227 11.36 4.29 -6.04
N GLN A 228 11.88 3.09 -5.89
CA GLN A 228 12.85 2.52 -6.82
C GLN A 228 12.18 1.41 -7.62
N TYR A 229 12.37 1.42 -8.93
CA TYR A 229 11.92 0.36 -9.82
C TYR A 229 13.02 -0.71 -9.91
N GLY A 230 12.63 -1.97 -9.71
CA GLY A 230 13.54 -3.10 -9.88
C GLY A 230 13.67 -3.53 -11.35
N ASN A 231 14.26 -4.70 -11.56
CA ASN A 231 14.33 -5.29 -12.90
C ASN A 231 12.97 -5.87 -13.30
N PRO A 232 12.54 -5.77 -14.57
CA PRO A 232 11.34 -6.44 -15.04
C PRO A 232 11.37 -7.94 -14.74
N VAL A 233 10.27 -8.46 -14.20
CA VAL A 233 10.10 -9.88 -13.86
C VAL A 233 9.09 -10.49 -14.80
N CYS A 234 9.47 -11.60 -15.42
CA CYS A 234 8.61 -12.36 -16.34
C CYS A 234 7.46 -13.02 -15.59
N PHE A 235 6.30 -13.16 -16.23
CA PHE A 235 5.18 -13.91 -15.67
C PHE A 235 5.49 -15.41 -15.60
N ALA A 236 6.37 -15.91 -16.48
CA ALA A 236 6.88 -17.27 -16.43
C ALA A 236 8.07 -17.37 -15.46
N GLU A 237 7.94 -18.22 -14.42
CA GLU A 237 8.89 -18.34 -13.30
C GLU A 237 10.31 -18.77 -13.76
N ASP A 238 10.43 -19.51 -14.87
CA ASP A 238 11.69 -20.06 -15.40
C ASP A 238 12.19 -19.39 -16.70
N ALA A 239 11.64 -18.22 -17.07
CA ALA A 239 12.05 -17.58 -18.31
C ALA A 239 13.52 -17.13 -18.25
N ILE A 240 14.28 -17.44 -19.32
CA ILE A 240 15.62 -16.88 -19.52
C ILE A 240 15.47 -15.36 -19.52
N LYS A 241 16.28 -14.67 -18.71
CA LYS A 241 16.34 -13.20 -18.66
C LYS A 241 16.67 -12.67 -20.05
N SER A 242 15.65 -12.30 -20.80
CA SER A 242 15.82 -11.61 -22.08
C SER A 242 15.97 -10.12 -21.82
N ALA A 243 16.80 -9.45 -22.62
CA ALA A 243 16.92 -8.01 -22.56
C ALA A 243 15.63 -7.39 -23.13
N LEU A 244 14.68 -7.08 -22.24
CA LEU A 244 13.46 -6.36 -22.58
C LEU A 244 13.85 -4.99 -23.15
N LYS A 245 13.66 -4.79 -24.46
CA LYS A 245 14.00 -3.51 -25.13
C LYS A 245 12.79 -2.74 -25.59
N ARG A 246 11.78 -3.41 -26.14
CA ARG A 246 10.59 -2.80 -26.73
C ARG A 246 9.34 -3.27 -26.00
N VAL A 247 8.55 -2.32 -25.50
CA VAL A 247 7.45 -2.65 -24.58
C VAL A 247 6.15 -1.96 -24.95
N VAL A 248 5.03 -2.65 -24.71
CA VAL A 248 3.72 -2.03 -24.52
C VAL A 248 3.52 -1.88 -23.01
N LEU A 249 3.35 -0.65 -22.55
CA LEU A 249 3.05 -0.39 -21.15
C LEU A 249 1.55 -0.58 -20.91
N VAL A 250 1.18 -1.37 -19.91
CA VAL A 250 -0.21 -1.54 -19.46
C VAL A 250 -0.30 -1.10 -18.01
N THR A 251 -1.19 -0.15 -17.71
CA THR A 251 -1.41 0.31 -16.33
C THR A 251 -2.89 0.38 -15.97
N GLY A 252 -3.24 -0.07 -14.77
CA GLY A 252 -4.57 0.05 -14.16
C GLY A 252 -4.46 0.65 -12.76
N ILE A 253 -3.69 1.75 -12.65
CA ILE A 253 -3.38 2.46 -11.40
C ILE A 253 -3.79 3.94 -11.49
N ALA A 254 -4.10 4.56 -10.35
CA ALA A 254 -4.58 5.96 -10.29
C ALA A 254 -3.62 7.02 -10.85
N GLN A 255 -2.30 6.80 -10.77
CA GLN A 255 -1.29 7.77 -11.21
C GLN A 255 -0.12 7.03 -11.88
N SER A 256 -0.16 6.95 -13.21
CA SER A 256 0.79 6.20 -14.03
C SER A 256 1.91 7.06 -14.61
N GLU A 257 1.82 8.38 -14.53
CA GLU A 257 2.76 9.31 -15.18
C GLU A 257 4.23 9.10 -14.74
N PRO A 258 4.55 8.87 -13.45
CA PRO A 258 5.93 8.58 -13.05
C PRO A 258 6.47 7.28 -13.65
N LEU A 259 5.61 6.25 -13.74
CA LEU A 259 5.97 4.97 -14.35
C LEU A 259 6.15 5.13 -15.86
N GLU A 260 5.26 5.86 -16.53
CA GLU A 260 5.38 6.13 -17.96
C GLU A 260 6.69 6.87 -18.28
N ALA A 261 7.05 7.88 -17.48
CA ALA A 261 8.31 8.60 -17.64
C ALA A 261 9.51 7.66 -17.45
N TYR A 262 9.50 6.81 -16.42
CA TYR A 262 10.53 5.80 -16.19
C TYR A 262 10.64 4.82 -17.36
N VAL A 263 9.51 4.34 -17.89
CA VAL A 263 9.50 3.37 -18.99
C VAL A 263 10.03 3.99 -20.27
N LYS A 264 9.68 5.25 -20.58
CA LYS A 264 10.23 5.98 -21.74
C LYS A 264 11.74 6.20 -21.66
N SER A 265 12.30 6.36 -20.46
CA SER A 265 13.74 6.58 -20.30
C SER A 265 14.58 5.30 -20.29
N HIS A 266 13.97 4.14 -20.02
CA HIS A 266 14.68 2.85 -19.91
C HIS A 266 14.34 1.85 -21.02
N PHE A 267 13.21 2.02 -21.71
CA PHE A 267 12.72 1.10 -22.75
C PHE A 267 12.22 1.87 -23.98
N SER A 268 12.22 1.20 -25.13
CA SER A 268 11.50 1.68 -26.32
C SER A 268 10.00 1.40 -26.15
N MET A 269 9.28 2.33 -25.51
CA MET A 269 7.83 2.21 -25.34
C MET A 269 7.09 2.39 -26.67
N ALA A 270 6.47 1.32 -27.17
CA ALA A 270 5.70 1.33 -28.41
C ALA A 270 4.32 1.99 -28.21
N GLN A 271 3.67 1.69 -27.09
CA GLN A 271 2.35 2.22 -26.74
C GLN A 271 2.14 2.16 -25.22
N HIS A 272 1.26 3.01 -24.70
CA HIS A 272 0.74 2.94 -23.34
C HIS A 272 -0.78 2.71 -23.38
N LEU A 273 -1.25 1.61 -22.80
CA LEU A 273 -2.65 1.33 -22.54
C LEU A 273 -2.96 1.62 -21.07
N GLN A 274 -3.71 2.69 -20.85
CA GLN A 274 -4.09 3.14 -19.52
C GLN A 274 -5.56 2.77 -19.24
N PHE A 275 -5.75 2.05 -18.15
CA PHE A 275 -7.04 1.64 -17.60
C PHE A 275 -7.31 2.38 -16.28
N ALA A 276 -8.55 2.29 -15.79
CA ALA A 276 -8.93 2.89 -14.52
C ALA A 276 -8.19 2.25 -13.32
N ASP A 277 -8.11 2.98 -12.20
CA ASP A 277 -7.57 2.40 -10.96
C ASP A 277 -8.43 1.21 -10.51
N HIS A 278 -7.78 0.13 -10.07
CA HIS A 278 -8.45 -1.13 -9.72
C HIS A 278 -9.23 -1.79 -10.88
N TYR A 279 -8.84 -1.52 -12.13
CA TYR A 279 -9.51 -2.11 -13.30
C TYR A 279 -9.47 -3.64 -13.29
N ARG A 280 -10.61 -4.27 -13.55
CA ARG A 280 -10.76 -5.72 -13.70
C ARG A 280 -10.60 -6.10 -15.17
N TYR A 281 -9.45 -6.66 -15.51
CA TYR A 281 -9.17 -7.15 -16.86
C TYR A 281 -10.07 -8.31 -17.25
N THR A 282 -10.40 -8.37 -18.53
CA THR A 282 -11.18 -9.43 -19.18
C THR A 282 -10.34 -10.17 -20.22
N MET A 283 -10.83 -11.30 -20.75
CA MET A 283 -10.18 -12.00 -21.86
C MET A 283 -10.10 -11.12 -23.11
N ASP A 284 -11.14 -10.34 -23.40
CA ASP A 284 -11.13 -9.37 -24.52
C ASP A 284 -10.03 -8.31 -24.35
N ASP A 285 -9.77 -7.88 -23.11
CA ASP A 285 -8.68 -6.94 -22.83
C ASP A 285 -7.32 -7.59 -23.06
N LEU A 286 -7.16 -8.86 -22.66
CA LEU A 286 -5.94 -9.62 -22.92
C LEU A 286 -5.69 -9.78 -24.42
N GLU A 287 -6.70 -10.14 -25.20
CA GLU A 287 -6.57 -10.25 -26.67
C GLU A 287 -6.16 -8.91 -27.29
N LYS A 288 -6.76 -7.79 -26.85
CA LYS A 288 -6.38 -6.45 -27.31
C LYS A 288 -4.92 -6.15 -26.97
N ILE A 289 -4.49 -6.46 -25.74
CA ILE A 289 -3.10 -6.26 -25.31
C ILE A 289 -2.15 -7.08 -26.19
N GLN A 290 -2.46 -8.36 -26.45
CA GLN A 290 -1.64 -9.25 -27.26
C GLN A 290 -1.47 -8.75 -28.70
N ARG A 291 -2.54 -8.24 -29.33
CA ARG A 291 -2.48 -7.67 -30.69
C ARG A 291 -1.57 -6.45 -30.81
N LEU A 292 -1.27 -5.78 -29.70
CA LEU A 292 -0.42 -4.59 -29.66
C LEU A 292 1.05 -4.90 -29.37
N ILE A 293 1.37 -6.14 -28.98
CA ILE A 293 2.75 -6.57 -28.75
C ILE A 293 3.51 -6.51 -30.09
N PRO A 294 4.54 -5.66 -30.23
CA PRO A 294 5.32 -5.61 -31.44
C PRO A 294 6.18 -6.88 -31.59
N THR A 295 6.60 -7.22 -32.81
CA THR A 295 7.52 -8.34 -33.04
C THR A 295 8.78 -8.22 -32.18
N GLY A 296 9.06 -9.26 -31.37
CA GLY A 296 10.19 -9.27 -30.43
C GLY A 296 10.05 -8.30 -29.25
N GLY A 297 8.86 -7.74 -29.03
CA GLY A 297 8.53 -6.94 -27.86
C GLY A 297 7.75 -7.72 -26.81
N ALA A 298 7.36 -7.01 -25.76
CA ALA A 298 6.67 -7.59 -24.62
C ALA A 298 5.71 -6.59 -23.98
N VAL A 299 4.84 -7.08 -23.11
CA VAL A 299 4.02 -6.27 -22.21
C VAL A 299 4.81 -6.01 -20.95
N LEU A 300 4.84 -4.75 -20.52
CA LEU A 300 5.34 -4.35 -19.21
C LEU A 300 4.19 -3.74 -18.41
N THR A 301 3.97 -4.22 -17.19
CA THR A 301 2.88 -3.75 -16.33
C THR A 301 3.31 -3.53 -14.87
N THR A 302 2.39 -3.10 -14.02
CA THR A 302 2.63 -2.92 -12.58
C THR A 302 2.45 -4.24 -11.82
N GLU A 303 2.99 -4.34 -10.62
CA GLU A 303 2.71 -5.49 -9.73
C GLU A 303 1.22 -5.65 -9.42
N LYS A 304 0.48 -4.54 -9.25
CA LYS A 304 -0.97 -4.57 -9.00
C LYS A 304 -1.73 -5.09 -10.21
N ASP A 305 -1.28 -4.80 -11.43
CA ASP A 305 -1.91 -5.28 -12.65
C ASP A 305 -1.53 -6.72 -12.98
N PHE A 306 -0.29 -7.12 -12.70
CA PHE A 306 0.16 -8.51 -12.79
C PHE A 306 -0.75 -9.46 -12.02
N VAL A 307 -1.17 -9.10 -10.79
CA VAL A 307 -2.00 -10.02 -9.99
C VAL A 307 -3.34 -10.36 -10.64
N LYS A 308 -3.86 -9.45 -11.47
CA LYS A 308 -5.12 -9.58 -12.20
C LYS A 308 -4.93 -10.17 -13.61
N LEU A 309 -3.82 -9.85 -14.29
CA LEU A 309 -3.53 -10.31 -15.65
C LEU A 309 -2.97 -11.73 -15.69
N ALA A 310 -2.15 -12.13 -14.72
CA ALA A 310 -1.49 -13.45 -14.75
C ALA A 310 -2.46 -14.64 -14.84
N PRO A 311 -3.62 -14.65 -14.13
CA PRO A 311 -4.62 -15.70 -14.31
C PRO A 311 -5.15 -15.78 -15.75
N LEU A 312 -5.41 -14.65 -16.39
CA LEU A 312 -5.93 -14.60 -17.77
C LEU A 312 -4.88 -15.08 -18.77
N VAL A 313 -3.62 -14.70 -18.58
CA VAL A 313 -2.49 -15.19 -19.40
C VAL A 313 -2.36 -16.71 -19.28
N SER A 314 -2.47 -17.24 -18.06
CA SER A 314 -2.43 -18.69 -17.83
C SER A 314 -3.62 -19.43 -18.44
N GLU A 315 -4.84 -18.87 -18.33
CA GLU A 315 -6.08 -19.50 -18.82
C GLU A 315 -6.18 -19.48 -20.35
N SER A 316 -5.74 -18.40 -21.00
CA SER A 316 -5.76 -18.26 -22.47
C SER A 316 -4.72 -19.10 -23.19
N GLY A 317 -3.71 -19.62 -22.48
CA GLY A 317 -2.53 -20.24 -23.09
C GLY A 317 -1.63 -19.22 -23.81
N ALA A 318 -1.76 -17.93 -23.49
CA ALA A 318 -0.89 -16.88 -24.02
C ALA A 318 0.58 -17.14 -23.65
N GLU A 319 1.50 -16.70 -24.51
CA GLU A 319 2.93 -16.84 -24.27
C GLU A 319 3.37 -15.98 -23.07
N ALA A 320 3.39 -16.58 -21.87
CA ALA A 320 3.70 -15.88 -20.62
C ALA A 320 5.10 -15.22 -20.61
N THR A 321 6.01 -15.71 -21.46
CA THR A 321 7.34 -15.14 -21.75
C THR A 321 7.29 -13.74 -22.36
N ALA A 322 6.14 -13.32 -22.89
CA ALA A 322 5.91 -11.98 -23.44
C ALA A 322 5.32 -11.00 -22.41
N PHE A 323 5.07 -11.43 -21.16
CA PHE A 323 4.46 -10.59 -20.13
C PHE A 323 5.41 -10.38 -18.96
N TYR A 324 5.59 -9.12 -18.57
CA TYR A 324 6.48 -8.72 -17.49
C TYR A 324 5.80 -7.72 -16.57
N TYR A 325 6.18 -7.72 -15.31
CA TYR A 325 5.83 -6.66 -14.37
C TYR A 325 7.08 -5.98 -13.83
N LEU A 326 6.94 -4.71 -13.47
CA LEU A 326 8.02 -3.93 -12.90
C LEU A 326 7.83 -3.85 -11.37
N PRO A 327 8.68 -4.53 -10.58
CA PRO A 327 8.60 -4.46 -9.13
C PRO A 327 9.00 -3.08 -8.63
N ILE A 328 8.40 -2.66 -7.51
CA ILE A 328 8.77 -1.43 -6.83
C ILE A 328 9.18 -1.69 -5.39
N GLU A 329 10.19 -0.93 -4.95
CA GLU A 329 10.71 -0.98 -3.59
C GLU A 329 10.74 0.43 -2.99
N VAL A 330 10.58 0.48 -1.67
CA VAL A 330 10.73 1.72 -0.90
C VAL A 330 12.21 1.98 -0.70
N ARG A 331 12.65 3.18 -1.06
CA ARG A 331 14.02 3.65 -0.80
C ARG A 331 13.98 4.81 0.18
N PHE A 332 14.62 4.67 1.33
CA PHE A 332 14.79 5.78 2.27
C PHE A 332 15.82 6.77 1.73
N LEU A 333 15.52 8.05 1.82
CA LEU A 333 16.49 9.11 1.46
C LEU A 333 17.54 9.26 2.57
N SER A 334 17.18 9.00 3.82
CA SER A 334 18.08 8.93 4.98
C SER A 334 17.42 8.18 6.14
N GLN A 335 18.22 7.86 7.17
CA GLN A 335 17.77 7.38 8.49
C GLN A 335 16.94 6.08 8.48
N GLU A 336 17.18 5.20 7.50
CA GLU A 336 16.49 3.90 7.41
C GLU A 336 16.69 3.06 8.68
N ASP A 337 17.92 2.99 9.20
CA ASP A 337 18.23 2.23 10.41
C ASP A 337 17.41 2.68 11.63
N GLN A 338 17.13 3.99 11.73
CA GLN A 338 16.31 4.51 12.81
C GLN A 338 14.85 4.10 12.64
N PHE A 339 14.32 4.15 11.42
CA PHE A 339 12.97 3.65 11.12
C PHE A 339 12.85 2.15 11.42
N GLN A 340 13.86 1.36 11.05
CA GLN A 340 13.92 -0.07 11.33
C GLN A 340 13.91 -0.33 12.84
N LYS A 341 14.76 0.35 13.62
CA LYS A 341 14.79 0.25 15.10
C LYS A 341 13.45 0.57 15.76
N ILE A 342 12.75 1.60 15.29
CA ILE A 342 11.41 1.93 15.81
C ILE A 342 10.41 0.81 15.48
N SER A 343 10.48 0.28 14.26
CA SER A 343 9.57 -0.77 13.78
C SER A 343 9.81 -2.12 14.47
N THR A 344 11.03 -2.40 14.93
CA THR A 344 11.43 -3.65 15.59
C THR A 344 11.52 -3.55 17.11
N LYS A 345 11.08 -2.44 17.72
CA LYS A 345 11.20 -2.19 19.17
C LYS A 345 10.61 -3.28 20.07
N PHE A 346 9.66 -4.08 19.60
CA PHE A 346 9.07 -5.19 20.37
C PHE A 346 10.02 -6.39 20.55
N LEU A 347 11.14 -6.43 19.83
CA LEU A 347 12.17 -7.47 19.95
C LEU A 347 13.20 -7.18 21.04
N THR A 348 13.19 -5.96 21.59
CA THR A 348 14.08 -5.49 22.65
C THR A 348 13.31 -5.30 23.94
#